data_AF-A0A9R1LQ53-F1
#
_entry.id   AF-A0A9R1LQ53-F1
#
_cell.length_a   1.000
_cell.length_b   1.000
_cell.length_c   1.000
_cell.angle_alpha   90.00
_cell.angle_beta   90.00
_cell.angle_gamma   90.00
#
_symmetry.space_group_name_H-M   'P 1'
#
loop_
_entity.id
_entity.type
_entity.pdbx_description
1 polymer ?
#
loop_
_entity_poly.entity_id
_entity_poly.type
_entity_poly.pdbx_seq_one_letter_code
_entity_poly.pdbx_strand_id
1 'polypeptide(L)'
;MAAGAGGDDLKLLGMWASPAVLRVRLALSIKGISSYEYQEEDFDNKSELLLRSNPVHKMVPVLIHAGKPVCESTVIIQYLDEAFAGDGRPALLPAGPYERAVASFWAAFVDDTLLKAMYQASWSKTEEEKAEGKKKVAAALKTLDGALREVAGGKPFFGGDAPGYVDTVLGGLLAWARSMDVINGVKTIDPVEMPLLAAWADRFGALGAVEAVMPDVNRLVEFSLSLTT
;
A
#
# COMPACT_ATOMS: atom_id res chain seq x y z
N MET A 1 -7.38 -35.22 7.84
CA MET A 1 -8.51 -34.94 6.92
C MET A 1 -8.68 -33.43 6.89
N ALA A 2 -7.99 -32.77 5.95
CA ALA A 2 -8.03 -31.32 5.82
C ALA A 2 -9.40 -30.93 5.27
N ALA A 3 -10.21 -30.25 6.08
CA ALA A 3 -11.40 -29.60 5.59
C ALA A 3 -10.94 -28.48 4.63
N GLY A 4 -11.37 -28.55 3.38
CA GLY A 4 -11.21 -27.45 2.43
C GLY A 4 -11.87 -26.20 3.01
N ALA A 5 -11.07 -25.20 3.38
CA ALA A 5 -11.57 -23.94 3.88
C ALA A 5 -12.05 -23.09 2.69
N GLY A 6 -13.31 -22.65 2.75
CA GLY A 6 -14.04 -22.03 1.66
C GLY A 6 -13.40 -20.72 1.17
N GLY A 7 -12.90 -20.75 -0.06
CA GLY A 7 -12.22 -19.63 -0.72
C GLY A 7 -13.12 -18.48 -1.19
N ASP A 8 -14.41 -18.45 -0.83
CA ASP A 8 -15.40 -17.57 -1.48
C ASP A 8 -16.01 -16.49 -0.56
N ASP A 9 -15.74 -16.48 0.75
CA ASP A 9 -16.26 -15.48 1.69
C ASP A 9 -15.17 -14.50 2.14
N LEU A 10 -14.83 -13.56 1.27
CA LEU A 10 -13.95 -12.43 1.57
C LEU A 10 -14.74 -11.13 1.54
N LYS A 11 -14.59 -10.32 2.59
CA LYS A 11 -15.07 -8.94 2.63
C LYS A 11 -13.95 -8.00 3.06
N LEU A 12 -13.77 -6.89 2.36
CA LEU A 12 -12.85 -5.82 2.73
C LEU A 12 -13.66 -4.61 3.20
N LEU A 13 -13.54 -4.26 4.47
CA LEU A 13 -13.99 -2.97 4.99
C LEU A 13 -12.89 -1.94 4.67
N GLY A 14 -13.25 -0.89 3.93
CA GLY A 14 -12.27 0.03 3.39
C GLY A 14 -12.82 1.43 3.19
N MET A 15 -11.91 2.36 2.91
CA MET A 15 -12.25 3.70 2.44
C MET A 15 -11.41 3.98 1.19
N TRP A 16 -12.05 4.45 0.12
CA TRP A 16 -11.48 4.47 -1.23
C TRP A 16 -10.17 5.29 -1.35
N ALA A 17 -10.01 6.31 -0.51
CA ALA A 17 -8.83 7.18 -0.49
C ALA A 17 -7.75 6.72 0.50
N SER A 18 -7.96 5.65 1.26
CA SER A 18 -6.98 5.19 2.26
C SER A 18 -5.82 4.44 1.59
N PRO A 19 -4.56 4.87 1.79
CA PRO A 19 -3.39 4.15 1.24
C PRO A 19 -3.27 2.74 1.83
N ALA A 20 -3.62 2.54 3.10
CA ALA A 20 -3.60 1.23 3.74
C ALA A 20 -4.64 0.27 3.12
N VAL A 21 -5.80 0.78 2.74
CA VAL A 21 -6.82 0.00 2.02
C VAL A 21 -6.35 -0.32 0.60
N LEU A 22 -5.71 0.65 -0.07
CA LEU A 22 -5.15 0.44 -1.39
C LEU A 22 -4.11 -0.70 -1.43
N ARG A 23 -3.27 -0.82 -0.40
CA ARG A 23 -2.33 -1.95 -0.24
C ARG A 23 -3.03 -3.31 -0.27
N VAL A 24 -4.17 -3.44 0.42
CA VAL A 24 -4.93 -4.70 0.46
C VAL A 24 -5.59 -4.97 -0.90
N ARG A 25 -6.17 -3.95 -1.54
CA ARG A 25 -6.74 -4.08 -2.89
C ARG A 25 -5.68 -4.45 -3.93
N LEU A 26 -4.48 -3.88 -3.82
CA LEU A 26 -3.31 -4.25 -4.62
C LEU A 26 -2.94 -5.71 -4.41
N ALA A 27 -2.81 -6.18 -3.17
CA ALA A 27 -2.47 -7.57 -2.87
C ALA A 27 -3.50 -8.56 -3.42
N LEU A 28 -4.79 -8.30 -3.20
CA LEU A 28 -5.89 -9.09 -3.75
C LEU A 28 -5.79 -9.16 -5.28
N SER A 29 -5.61 -8.00 -5.94
CA SER A 29 -5.54 -7.91 -7.40
C SER A 29 -4.30 -8.61 -7.98
N ILE A 30 -3.11 -8.37 -7.41
CA ILE A 30 -1.84 -9.00 -7.84
C ILE A 30 -1.92 -10.53 -7.68
N LYS A 31 -2.54 -11.02 -6.60
CA LYS A 31 -2.77 -12.45 -6.40
C LYS A 31 -3.90 -13.01 -7.26
N GLY A 32 -4.64 -12.20 -8.03
CA GLY A 32 -5.77 -12.66 -8.83
C GLY A 32 -6.99 -13.09 -8.00
N ILE A 33 -7.15 -12.55 -6.79
CA ILE A 33 -8.31 -12.76 -5.93
C ILE A 33 -9.36 -11.71 -6.29
N SER A 34 -10.24 -12.05 -7.24
CA SER A 34 -11.27 -11.14 -7.77
C SER A 34 -12.61 -11.22 -7.04
N SER A 35 -12.89 -12.32 -6.33
CA SER A 35 -14.13 -12.51 -5.58
C SER A 35 -13.97 -12.05 -4.14
N TYR A 36 -14.36 -10.80 -3.86
CA TYR A 36 -14.53 -10.28 -2.51
C TYR A 36 -15.57 -9.16 -2.52
N GLU A 37 -16.30 -9.00 -1.43
CA GLU A 37 -17.17 -7.84 -1.22
C GLU A 37 -16.33 -6.66 -0.70
N TYR A 38 -16.47 -5.48 -1.30
CA TYR A 38 -15.89 -4.25 -0.76
C TYR A 38 -16.99 -3.41 -0.12
N GLN A 39 -16.85 -3.16 1.19
CA GLN A 39 -17.76 -2.29 1.93
C GLN A 39 -17.04 -0.98 2.23
N GLU A 40 -17.54 0.11 1.64
CA GLU A 40 -17.06 1.47 1.92
C GLU A 40 -17.49 1.88 3.33
N GLU A 41 -16.53 2.40 4.11
CA GLU A 41 -16.72 2.90 5.45
C GLU A 41 -16.67 4.42 5.48
N ASP A 42 -17.54 5.02 6.30
CA ASP A 42 -17.54 6.43 6.62
C ASP A 42 -16.78 6.64 7.94
N PHE A 43 -15.80 7.56 7.94
CA PHE A 43 -15.01 7.86 9.13
C PHE A 43 -15.79 8.64 10.19
N ASP A 44 -16.77 9.43 9.78
CA ASP A 44 -17.65 10.21 10.67
C ASP A 44 -18.78 9.33 11.23
N ASN A 45 -19.14 8.26 10.51
CA ASN A 45 -20.19 7.32 10.89
C ASN A 45 -19.78 5.86 10.66
N LYS A 46 -18.82 5.39 11.47
CA LYS A 46 -18.25 4.03 11.38
C LYS A 46 -19.32 2.95 11.57
N SER A 47 -19.33 1.95 10.70
CA SER A 47 -20.31 0.86 10.79
C SER A 47 -20.15 0.03 12.07
N GLU A 48 -21.24 -0.54 12.58
CA GLU A 48 -21.17 -1.50 13.69
C GLU A 48 -20.29 -2.71 13.34
N LEU A 49 -20.25 -3.09 12.06
CA LEU A 49 -19.40 -4.17 11.58
C LEU A 49 -17.92 -3.80 11.74
N LEU A 50 -17.50 -2.59 11.36
CA LEU A 50 -16.14 -2.11 11.57
C LEU A 50 -15.79 -2.05 13.07
N LEU A 51 -16.67 -1.47 13.88
CA LEU A 51 -16.45 -1.33 15.33
C LEU A 51 -16.32 -2.68 16.04
N ARG A 52 -17.06 -3.70 15.59
CA ARG A 52 -16.95 -5.07 16.10
C ARG A 52 -15.74 -5.82 15.56
N SER A 53 -15.34 -5.56 14.31
CA SER A 53 -14.27 -6.29 13.63
C SER A 53 -12.88 -5.78 14.01
N ASN A 54 -12.74 -4.49 14.30
CA ASN A 54 -11.52 -3.86 14.81
C ASN A 54 -11.84 -3.01 16.06
N PRO A 55 -12.15 -3.63 17.21
CA PRO A 55 -12.54 -2.88 18.41
C PRO A 55 -11.38 -2.08 19.03
N VAL A 56 -10.13 -2.45 18.73
CA VAL A 56 -8.91 -1.81 19.27
C VAL A 56 -8.67 -0.46 18.60
N HIS A 57 -8.57 -0.44 17.27
CA HIS A 57 -8.24 0.78 16.52
C HIS A 57 -9.46 1.43 15.88
N LYS A 58 -10.51 0.66 15.56
CA LYS A 58 -11.70 1.15 14.83
C LYS A 58 -11.32 1.79 13.50
N MET A 59 -10.33 1.21 12.82
CA MET A 59 -9.74 1.71 11.57
C MET A 59 -9.84 0.67 10.46
N VAL A 60 -9.87 1.15 9.22
CA VAL A 60 -9.71 0.37 8.00
C VAL A 60 -8.24 0.36 7.54
N PRO A 61 -7.79 -0.67 6.79
CA PRO A 61 -8.55 -1.82 6.30
C PRO A 61 -8.85 -2.87 7.37
N VAL A 62 -9.97 -3.57 7.18
CA VAL A 62 -10.24 -4.85 7.85
C VAL A 62 -10.66 -5.87 6.80
N LEU A 63 -9.89 -6.95 6.67
CA LEU A 63 -10.29 -8.10 5.85
C LEU A 63 -11.05 -9.09 6.72
N ILE A 64 -12.25 -9.48 6.31
CA ILE A 64 -13.02 -10.55 6.94
C ILE A 64 -12.96 -11.75 6.00
N HIS A 65 -12.39 -12.86 6.48
CA HIS A 65 -12.35 -14.13 5.75
C HIS A 65 -13.12 -15.19 6.54
N ALA A 66 -14.20 -15.71 5.96
CA ALA A 66 -15.09 -16.68 6.61
C ALA A 66 -15.54 -16.20 8.01
N GLY A 67 -16.00 -14.94 8.08
CA GLY A 67 -16.44 -14.28 9.32
C GLY A 67 -15.34 -13.89 10.31
N LYS A 68 -14.06 -14.12 10.01
CA LYS A 68 -12.93 -13.81 10.91
C LYS A 68 -12.19 -12.55 10.45
N PRO A 69 -12.11 -11.49 11.28
CA PRO A 69 -11.42 -10.26 10.90
C PRO A 69 -9.90 -10.35 11.05
N VAL A 70 -9.19 -9.75 10.11
CA VAL A 70 -7.74 -9.49 10.09
C VAL A 70 -7.57 -7.99 9.86
N CYS A 71 -6.83 -7.33 10.75
CA CYS A 71 -6.60 -5.89 10.74
C CYS A 71 -5.14 -5.59 10.32
N GLU A 72 -4.84 -4.31 10.07
CA GLU A 72 -3.54 -3.80 9.63
C GLU A 72 -3.14 -4.24 8.22
N SER A 73 -2.90 -3.28 7.32
CA SER A 73 -2.70 -3.60 5.90
C SER A 73 -1.54 -4.58 5.64
N THR A 74 -0.43 -4.42 6.36
CA THR A 74 0.78 -5.26 6.21
C THR A 74 0.57 -6.67 6.76
N VAL A 75 -0.23 -6.82 7.81
CA VAL A 75 -0.63 -8.12 8.37
C VAL A 75 -1.64 -8.80 7.44
N ILE A 76 -2.61 -8.05 6.90
CA ILE A 76 -3.57 -8.57 5.91
C ILE A 76 -2.85 -9.07 4.66
N ILE A 77 -1.85 -8.36 4.14
CA ILE A 77 -1.07 -8.82 2.98
C ILE A 77 -0.36 -10.15 3.28
N GLN A 78 0.29 -10.28 4.45
CA GLN A 78 0.93 -11.53 4.86
C GLN A 78 -0.09 -12.67 4.98
N TYR A 79 -1.24 -12.39 5.60
CA TYR A 79 -2.33 -13.35 5.71
C TYR A 79 -2.83 -13.82 4.36
N LEU A 80 -3.05 -12.91 3.41
CA LEU A 80 -3.47 -13.26 2.05
C LEU A 80 -2.40 -14.12 1.36
N ASP A 81 -1.13 -13.83 1.58
CA ASP A 81 -0.06 -14.62 0.97
C ASP A 81 0.00 -16.05 1.50
N GLU A 82 -0.22 -16.23 2.80
CA GLU A 82 -0.18 -17.54 3.47
C GLU A 82 -1.48 -18.34 3.29
N ALA A 83 -2.65 -17.71 3.42
CA ALA A 83 -3.95 -18.37 3.31
C ALA A 83 -4.25 -18.84 1.88
N PHE A 84 -3.69 -18.16 0.87
CA PHE A 84 -3.81 -18.50 -0.55
C PHE A 84 -2.47 -18.96 -1.13
N ALA A 85 -1.65 -19.64 -0.32
CA ALA A 85 -0.41 -20.26 -0.79
C ALA A 85 -0.70 -21.60 -1.50
N GLY A 86 0.10 -21.92 -2.52
CA GLY A 86 0.10 -23.25 -3.15
C GLY A 86 -1.04 -23.53 -4.14
N ASP A 87 -1.88 -22.54 -4.44
CA ASP A 87 -2.99 -22.62 -5.40
C ASP A 87 -2.62 -22.12 -6.83
N GLY A 88 -1.31 -21.91 -7.07
CA GLY A 88 -0.77 -21.38 -8.32
C GLY A 88 -0.78 -19.86 -8.44
N ARG A 89 -1.33 -19.13 -7.45
CA ARG A 89 -1.29 -17.67 -7.44
C ARG A 89 0.12 -17.15 -7.12
N PRO A 90 0.47 -15.94 -7.61
CA PRO A 90 1.75 -15.31 -7.29
C PRO A 90 1.96 -15.17 -5.79
N ALA A 91 3.17 -15.47 -5.32
CA ALA A 91 3.61 -15.18 -3.95
C ALA A 91 4.07 -13.72 -3.86
N LEU A 92 3.68 -13.02 -2.79
CA LEU A 92 4.13 -11.67 -2.50
C LEU A 92 5.38 -11.68 -1.63
N LEU A 93 5.51 -12.65 -0.72
CA LEU A 93 6.69 -12.81 0.13
C LEU A 93 7.66 -13.81 -0.49
N PRO A 94 8.97 -13.59 -0.32
CA PRO A 94 9.98 -14.60 -0.62
C PRO A 94 9.75 -15.90 0.17
N ALA A 95 10.26 -17.03 -0.33
CA ALA A 95 10.21 -18.30 0.38
C ALA A 95 11.27 -18.40 1.49
N GLY A 96 12.46 -17.82 1.25
CA GLY A 96 13.58 -17.88 2.18
C GLY A 96 13.41 -16.95 3.39
N PRO A 97 13.79 -17.39 4.61
CA PRO A 97 13.56 -16.62 5.82
C PRO A 97 14.36 -15.31 5.86
N TYR A 98 15.56 -15.29 5.27
CA TYR A 98 16.38 -14.08 5.20
C TYR A 98 15.75 -13.04 4.28
N GLU A 99 15.36 -13.44 3.07
CA GLU A 99 14.74 -12.56 2.09
C GLU A 99 13.39 -12.04 2.59
N ARG A 100 12.61 -12.87 3.29
CA ARG A 100 11.40 -12.42 4.01
C ARG A 100 11.72 -11.33 5.03
N ALA A 101 12.74 -11.53 5.87
CA ALA A 101 13.13 -10.54 6.87
C ALA A 101 13.58 -9.21 6.23
N VAL A 102 14.32 -9.27 5.11
CA VAL A 102 14.70 -8.07 4.34
C VAL A 102 13.48 -7.36 3.76
N ALA A 103 12.53 -8.10 3.18
CA ALA A 103 11.28 -7.52 2.68
C ALA A 103 10.45 -6.89 3.80
N SER A 104 10.37 -7.54 4.97
CA SER A 104 9.70 -6.99 6.15
C SER A 104 10.36 -5.71 6.66
N PHE A 105 11.71 -5.65 6.66
CA PHE A 105 12.45 -4.44 7.03
C PHE A 105 12.09 -3.27 6.11
N TRP A 106 12.08 -3.47 4.79
CA TRP A 106 11.76 -2.39 3.85
C TRP A 106 10.30 -1.97 3.91
N ALA A 107 9.36 -2.89 4.12
CA ALA A 107 7.98 -2.54 4.40
C ALA A 107 7.83 -1.69 5.67
N ALA A 108 8.56 -2.05 6.74
CA ALA A 108 8.60 -1.26 7.97
C ALA A 108 9.24 0.12 7.73
N PHE A 109 10.31 0.22 6.94
CA PHE A 109 10.89 1.51 6.56
C PHE A 109 9.88 2.41 5.84
N VAL A 110 9.07 1.85 4.93
CA VAL A 110 8.00 2.59 4.25
C VAL A 110 6.99 3.14 5.26
N ASP A 111 6.53 2.34 6.23
CA ASP A 111 5.56 2.78 7.23
C ASP A 111 6.15 3.75 8.27
N ASP A 112 7.30 3.41 8.83
CA ASP A 112 7.90 4.12 9.94
C ASP A 112 8.65 5.38 9.53
N THR A 113 9.05 5.48 8.26
CA THR A 113 9.83 6.63 7.76
C THR A 113 9.07 7.37 6.68
N LEU A 114 8.81 6.75 5.52
CA LEU A 114 8.22 7.45 4.38
C LEU A 114 6.80 7.93 4.67
N LEU A 115 5.92 7.04 5.14
CA LEU A 115 4.52 7.36 5.40
C LEU A 115 4.40 8.43 6.50
N LYS A 116 5.16 8.32 7.61
CA LYS A 116 5.20 9.37 8.64
C LYS A 116 5.71 10.71 8.10
N ALA A 117 6.72 10.70 7.23
CA ALA A 117 7.22 11.90 6.59
C ALA A 117 6.18 12.54 5.64
N MET A 118 5.44 11.72 4.88
CA MET A 118 4.32 12.18 4.07
C MET A 118 3.22 12.79 4.93
N TYR A 119 2.88 12.15 6.07
CA TYR A 119 1.92 12.71 7.02
C TYR A 119 2.35 14.08 7.53
N GLN A 120 3.62 14.22 7.92
CA GLN A 120 4.21 15.49 8.35
C GLN A 120 4.18 16.54 7.22
N ALA A 121 4.54 16.16 6.00
CA ALA A 121 4.59 17.08 4.85
C ALA A 121 3.21 17.66 4.49
N SER A 122 2.14 16.88 4.66
CA SER A 122 0.79 17.25 4.25
C SER A 122 -0.07 17.87 5.36
N TRP A 123 0.03 17.37 6.59
CA TRP A 123 -0.93 17.70 7.67
C TRP A 123 -0.31 18.38 8.90
N SER A 124 0.97 18.73 8.88
CA SER A 124 1.55 19.59 9.93
C SER A 124 0.94 20.99 9.94
N LYS A 125 0.96 21.63 11.11
CA LYS A 125 0.32 22.93 11.32
C LYS A 125 1.15 24.09 10.78
N THR A 126 2.48 23.96 10.81
CA THR A 126 3.40 25.02 10.41
C THR A 126 4.07 24.70 9.08
N GLU A 127 4.37 25.74 8.30
CA GLU A 127 5.09 25.58 7.03
C GLU A 127 6.53 25.06 7.24
N GLU A 128 7.15 25.35 8.39
CA GLU A 128 8.46 24.80 8.76
C GLU A 128 8.39 23.28 8.96
N GLU A 129 7.40 22.78 9.70
CA GLU A 129 7.20 21.34 9.90
C GLU A 129 6.86 20.64 8.58
N LYS A 130 6.03 21.24 7.73
CA LYS A 130 5.72 20.70 6.40
C LYS A 130 6.96 20.65 5.51
N ALA A 131 7.78 21.70 5.50
CA ALA A 131 9.03 21.74 4.74
C ALA A 131 10.02 20.68 5.21
N GLU A 132 10.11 20.45 6.52
CA GLU A 132 10.90 19.36 7.10
C GLU A 132 10.35 17.98 6.70
N GLY A 133 9.03 17.80 6.71
CA GLY A 133 8.37 16.62 6.18
C GLY A 133 8.74 16.34 4.72
N LYS A 134 8.70 17.36 3.86
CA LYS A 134 9.10 17.25 2.43
C LYS A 134 10.56 16.82 2.26
N LYS A 135 11.48 17.36 3.09
CA LYS A 135 12.89 16.93 3.08
C LYS A 135 13.03 15.46 3.49
N LYS A 136 12.31 15.01 4.52
CA LYS A 136 12.31 13.62 4.97
C LYS A 136 11.71 12.67 3.92
N VAL A 137 10.65 13.08 3.21
CA VAL A 137 10.10 12.33 2.08
C VAL A 137 11.15 12.15 1.00
N ALA A 138 11.80 13.22 0.55
CA ALA A 138 12.85 13.15 -0.46
C ALA A 138 14.02 12.25 -0.03
N ALA A 139 14.46 12.34 1.23
CA ALA A 139 15.50 11.48 1.77
C ALA A 139 15.08 10.00 1.79
N ALA A 140 13.86 9.69 2.25
CA ALA A 140 13.36 8.32 2.31
C ALA A 140 13.20 7.69 0.91
N LEU A 141 12.73 8.46 -0.07
CA LEU A 141 12.62 7.99 -1.45
C LEU A 141 13.99 7.76 -2.09
N LYS A 142 15.00 8.60 -1.81
CA LYS A 142 16.40 8.35 -2.23
C LYS A 142 16.97 7.08 -1.61
N THR A 143 16.66 6.80 -0.34
CA THR A 143 17.01 5.53 0.30
C THR A 143 16.35 4.35 -0.40
N LEU A 144 15.06 4.44 -0.75
CA LEU A 144 14.34 3.39 -1.47
C LEU A 144 14.87 3.19 -2.90
N ASP A 145 15.29 4.26 -3.59
CA ASP A 145 15.91 4.16 -4.92
C ASP A 145 17.22 3.35 -4.87
N GLY A 146 18.09 3.64 -3.90
CA GLY A 146 19.30 2.86 -3.64
C GLY A 146 19.00 1.42 -3.24
N ALA A 147 18.02 1.22 -2.36
CA ALA A 147 17.59 -0.09 -1.90
C ALA A 147 17.06 -0.96 -3.04
N LEU A 148 16.32 -0.39 -3.99
CA LEU A 148 15.79 -1.13 -5.13
C LEU A 148 16.92 -1.79 -5.92
N ARG A 149 18.07 -1.12 -6.10
CA ARG A 149 19.24 -1.71 -6.75
C ARG A 149 19.77 -2.93 -5.99
N GLU A 150 19.96 -2.78 -4.68
CA GLU A 150 20.61 -3.78 -3.83
C GLU A 150 19.70 -4.99 -3.57
N VAL A 151 18.43 -4.74 -3.27
CA VAL A 151 17.43 -5.75 -2.92
C VAL A 151 16.95 -6.50 -4.16
N ALA A 152 16.69 -5.78 -5.26
CA ALA A 152 16.19 -6.41 -6.47
C ALA A 152 17.30 -7.08 -7.29
N GLY A 153 18.58 -6.85 -6.99
CA GLY A 153 19.69 -7.40 -7.79
C GLY A 153 19.62 -6.99 -9.27
N GLY A 154 19.19 -5.76 -9.56
CA GLY A 154 18.99 -5.23 -10.92
C GLY A 154 17.66 -5.61 -11.58
N LYS A 155 16.75 -6.26 -10.84
CA LYS A 155 15.40 -6.59 -11.31
C LYS A 155 14.42 -5.40 -11.18
N PRO A 156 13.28 -5.41 -11.90
CA PRO A 156 12.40 -4.25 -11.97
C PRO A 156 11.60 -3.93 -10.69
N PHE A 157 11.46 -4.88 -9.76
CA PHE A 157 10.66 -4.74 -8.55
C PHE A 157 11.46 -5.17 -7.31
N PHE A 158 11.06 -4.72 -6.12
CA PHE A 158 11.64 -5.23 -4.86
C PHE A 158 11.41 -6.74 -4.69
N GLY A 159 10.32 -7.26 -5.26
CA GLY A 159 10.05 -8.71 -5.40
C GLY A 159 10.85 -9.43 -6.50
N GLY A 160 11.76 -8.75 -7.19
CA GLY A 160 12.52 -9.30 -8.31
C GLY A 160 11.82 -9.07 -9.64
N ASP A 161 11.52 -10.15 -10.37
CA ASP A 161 10.91 -10.08 -11.71
C ASP A 161 9.43 -9.65 -11.69
N ALA A 162 8.75 -9.80 -10.55
CA ALA A 162 7.36 -9.43 -10.35
C ALA A 162 7.18 -8.63 -9.05
N PRO A 163 6.09 -7.85 -8.89
CA PRO A 163 5.85 -7.12 -7.65
C PRO A 163 5.69 -8.07 -6.45
N GLY A 164 6.38 -7.75 -5.38
CA GLY A 164 6.31 -8.46 -4.11
C GLY A 164 5.70 -7.63 -2.98
N TYR A 165 6.02 -8.03 -1.76
CA TYR A 165 5.51 -7.43 -0.53
C TYR A 165 5.84 -5.95 -0.41
N VAL A 166 7.10 -5.56 -0.61
CA VAL A 166 7.54 -4.16 -0.53
C VAL A 166 6.91 -3.31 -1.62
N ASP A 167 6.83 -3.82 -2.86
CA ASP A 167 6.17 -3.13 -3.97
C ASP A 167 4.70 -2.86 -3.67
N THR A 168 4.01 -3.82 -3.05
CA THR A 168 2.60 -3.69 -2.66
C THR A 168 2.41 -2.64 -1.56
N VAL A 169 3.29 -2.62 -0.56
CA VAL A 169 3.25 -1.67 0.56
C VAL A 169 3.56 -0.24 0.08
N LEU A 170 4.61 -0.07 -0.73
CA LEU A 170 4.98 1.21 -1.31
C LEU A 170 3.98 1.69 -2.36
N GLY A 171 3.47 0.78 -3.19
CA GLY A 171 2.46 1.04 -4.21
C GLY A 171 1.16 1.62 -3.64
N GLY A 172 0.81 1.27 -2.39
CA GLY A 172 -0.30 1.89 -1.68
C GLY A 172 -0.19 3.41 -1.49
N LEU A 173 1.01 3.98 -1.63
CA LEU A 173 1.26 5.43 -1.54
C LEU A 173 1.29 6.11 -2.91
N LEU A 174 1.35 5.35 -4.00
CA LEU A 174 1.62 5.87 -5.35
C LEU A 174 0.55 6.85 -5.84
N ALA A 175 -0.73 6.55 -5.58
CA ALA A 175 -1.82 7.44 -6.00
C ALA A 175 -1.79 8.79 -5.25
N TRP A 176 -1.42 8.78 -3.97
CA TRP A 176 -1.23 9.99 -3.18
C TRP A 176 0.00 10.78 -3.63
N ALA A 177 1.12 10.11 -3.93
CA ALA A 177 2.29 10.77 -4.52
C ALA A 177 1.93 11.48 -5.83
N ARG A 178 1.23 10.80 -6.75
CA ARG A 178 0.76 11.40 -8.02
C ARG A 178 -0.22 12.56 -7.80
N SER A 179 -1.08 12.48 -6.78
CA SER A 179 -1.98 13.58 -6.44
C SER A 179 -1.21 14.80 -5.92
N MET A 180 -0.18 14.58 -5.09
CA MET A 180 0.71 15.64 -4.64
C MET A 180 1.54 16.24 -5.78
N ASP A 181 1.89 15.46 -6.81
CA ASP A 181 2.54 15.99 -8.00
C ASP A 181 1.66 17.03 -8.71
N VAL A 182 0.36 16.74 -8.83
CA VAL A 182 -0.62 17.65 -9.43
C VAL A 182 -0.78 18.91 -8.60
N ILE A 183 -0.91 18.78 -7.28
CA ILE A 183 -1.12 19.92 -6.37
C ILE A 183 0.12 20.82 -6.30
N ASN A 184 1.32 20.25 -6.21
CA ASN A 184 2.55 21.01 -6.04
C ASN A 184 3.21 21.42 -7.36
N GLY A 185 2.82 20.83 -8.49
CA GLY A 185 3.43 21.05 -9.80
C GLY A 185 4.86 20.48 -9.93
N VAL A 186 5.28 19.62 -9.01
CA VAL A 186 6.63 19.02 -8.95
C VAL A 186 6.51 17.53 -8.66
N LYS A 187 7.34 16.72 -9.33
CA LYS A 187 7.37 15.27 -9.11
C LYS A 187 7.89 14.91 -7.72
N THR A 188 7.10 14.14 -6.99
CA THR A 188 7.45 13.54 -5.69
C THR A 188 8.58 12.53 -5.86
N ILE A 189 8.51 11.70 -6.91
CA ILE A 189 9.59 10.81 -7.34
C ILE A 189 10.23 11.46 -8.58
N ASP A 190 11.25 12.29 -8.35
CA ASP A 190 12.03 12.93 -9.39
C ASP A 190 12.88 11.90 -10.17
N PRO A 191 12.73 11.77 -11.50
CA PRO A 191 13.44 10.77 -12.31
C PRO A 191 14.94 11.07 -12.50
N VAL A 192 15.41 12.28 -12.23
CA VAL A 192 16.83 12.64 -12.24
C VAL A 192 17.49 12.22 -10.94
N GLU A 193 16.83 12.48 -9.81
CA GLU A 193 17.37 12.14 -8.49
C GLU A 193 17.15 10.67 -8.11
N MET A 194 16.05 10.06 -8.56
CA MET A 194 15.61 8.71 -8.19
C MET A 194 15.19 7.91 -9.45
N PRO A 195 16.13 7.65 -10.37
CA PRO A 195 15.83 7.06 -11.67
C PRO A 195 15.27 5.62 -11.58
N LEU A 196 15.71 4.83 -10.60
CA LEU A 196 15.24 3.45 -10.45
C LEU A 196 13.82 3.43 -9.89
N LEU A 197 13.55 4.27 -8.89
CA LEU A 197 12.25 4.37 -8.26
C LEU A 197 11.21 5.01 -9.20
N ALA A 198 11.62 5.99 -10.01
CA ALA A 198 10.76 6.56 -11.05
C ALA A 198 10.38 5.49 -12.09
N ALA A 199 11.36 4.73 -12.59
CA ALA A 199 11.10 3.63 -13.52
C ALA A 199 10.23 2.52 -12.89
N TRP A 200 10.42 2.23 -11.60
CA TRP A 200 9.56 1.35 -10.83
C TRP A 200 8.12 1.88 -10.75
N ALA A 201 7.93 3.17 -10.44
CA ALA A 201 6.60 3.77 -10.28
C ALA A 201 5.80 3.73 -11.59
N ASP A 202 6.45 3.98 -12.72
CA ASP A 202 5.84 3.87 -14.04
C ASP A 202 5.47 2.41 -14.36
N ARG A 203 6.41 1.48 -14.16
CA ARG A 203 6.21 0.06 -14.47
C ARG A 203 5.15 -0.59 -13.58
N PHE A 204 5.22 -0.36 -12.26
CA PHE A 204 4.25 -0.84 -11.30
C PHE A 204 2.87 -0.26 -11.60
N GLY A 205 2.79 1.05 -11.84
CA GLY A 205 1.54 1.74 -12.15
C GLY A 205 0.87 1.28 -13.45
N ALA A 206 1.61 0.73 -14.40
CA ALA A 206 1.12 0.23 -15.69
C ALA A 206 0.74 -1.27 -15.68
N LEU A 207 0.89 -1.96 -14.55
CA LEU A 207 0.42 -3.34 -14.44
C LEU A 207 -1.11 -3.36 -14.42
N GLY A 208 -1.75 -4.18 -15.26
CA GLY A 208 -3.22 -4.25 -15.30
C GLY A 208 -3.87 -4.56 -13.93
N ALA A 209 -3.20 -5.37 -13.09
CA ALA A 209 -3.64 -5.63 -11.72
C ALA A 209 -3.59 -4.38 -10.81
N VAL A 210 -2.63 -3.48 -11.04
CA VAL A 210 -2.48 -2.23 -10.29
C VAL A 210 -3.48 -1.20 -10.80
N GLU A 211 -3.55 -1.00 -12.13
CA GLU A 211 -4.49 -0.07 -12.77
C GLU A 211 -5.94 -0.34 -12.37
N ALA A 212 -6.35 -1.62 -12.30
CA ALA A 212 -7.71 -2.03 -11.96
C ALA A 212 -8.19 -1.57 -10.57
N VAL A 213 -7.27 -1.24 -9.65
CA VAL A 213 -7.62 -0.86 -8.28
C VAL A 213 -7.14 0.53 -7.88
N MET A 214 -6.34 1.21 -8.72
CA MET A 214 -5.89 2.56 -8.43
C MET A 214 -7.07 3.54 -8.35
N PRO A 215 -7.13 4.37 -7.30
CA PRO A 215 -8.11 5.45 -7.25
C PRO A 215 -7.79 6.50 -8.31
N ASP A 216 -8.83 7.16 -8.80
CA ASP A 216 -8.68 8.29 -9.71
C ASP A 216 -7.89 9.43 -9.02
N VAL A 217 -6.86 9.92 -9.70
CA VAL A 217 -5.95 10.93 -9.15
C VAL A 217 -6.66 12.27 -8.96
N ASN A 218 -7.54 12.67 -9.89
CA ASN A 218 -8.24 13.95 -9.77
C ASN A 218 -9.22 13.91 -8.59
N ARG A 219 -9.91 12.79 -8.39
CA ARG A 219 -10.77 12.57 -7.22
C ARG A 219 -9.98 12.64 -5.91
N LEU A 220 -8.76 12.09 -5.87
CA LEU A 220 -7.88 12.23 -4.71
C LEU A 220 -7.40 13.67 -4.48
N VAL A 221 -7.11 14.42 -5.55
CA VAL A 221 -6.78 15.85 -5.46
C VAL A 221 -7.94 16.64 -4.87
N GLU A 222 -9.16 16.46 -5.38
CA GLU A 222 -10.37 17.10 -4.86
C GLU A 222 -10.58 16.75 -3.38
N PHE A 223 -10.47 15.46 -3.03
CA PHE A 223 -10.56 15.01 -1.65
C PHE A 223 -9.50 15.66 -0.76
N SER A 224 -8.24 15.69 -1.19
CA SER A 224 -7.15 16.33 -0.45
C SER A 224 -7.40 17.80 -0.17
N LEU A 225 -7.91 18.54 -1.16
CA LEU A 225 -8.18 19.97 -1.02
C LEU A 225 -9.33 20.22 -0.04
N SER A 226 -10.36 19.36 -0.06
CA SER A 226 -11.50 19.43 0.88
C SER A 226 -11.12 19.22 2.35
N LEU A 227 -10.00 18.54 2.63
CA LEU A 227 -9.48 18.34 3.99
C LEU A 227 -8.71 19.55 4.53
N THR A 228 -8.35 20.49 3.66
CA THR A 228 -7.54 21.68 4.02
C THR A 228 -8.36 22.98 4.07
N THR A 229 -9.63 22.93 3.68
CA THR A 229 -10.61 24.02 3.73
C THR A 229 -11.50 23.94 4.95
#